data_AF-A0A6M8W706-F1
#
_entry.id   AF-A0A6M8W706-F1
#
_cell.length_a   1.000
_cell.length_b   1.000
_cell.length_c   1.000
_cell.angle_alpha   90.00
_cell.angle_beta   90.00
_cell.angle_gamma   90.00
#
_symmetry.space_group_name_H-M   'P 1'
#
loop_
_entity.id
_entity.type
_entity.pdbx_description
1 polymer ?
#
loop_
_entity_poly.entity_id
_entity_poly.type
_entity_poly.pdbx_seq_one_letter_code
_entity_poly.pdbx_strand_id
1 'polypeptide(L)'
;MTDSPTPDNTSDATNGGAAARAVTTESRLGVVLGDRLCVRCGFNLHGQTITREPHYQMLSVRCPECSTLASLQEYPVLGRWGQRFGIVFALLWLVFALGATFFTGFTLYLASELSAGVTTLPAARQIGLAFAEYSREPETTIGIAGADVLVPTFDFADRDMADVWVGREWLRAQDTASLTRGHRADRTYWLRMLVSVIPPVLIGAAWGVVWSILLLHRRKVRGLLATGLIVGLCVPLIVLSHWGSAAGWDGFGPWSTYSWSDDVYARSVAARELGLLPALIALGTGYLGIWLGLLFGRRLVRGVVRLLLPPNLRGSLAVLWHVDGLPSPRVRGAYWIRG
;
A
#
# COMPACT_ATOMS: atom_id res chain seq x y z
N MET A 1 56.07 -43.39 -0.98
CA MET A 1 57.34 -43.01 -1.63
C MET A 1 57.19 -41.56 -2.03
N THR A 2 57.73 -40.58 -1.33
CA THR A 2 59.05 -40.51 -0.69
C THR A 2 58.96 -39.80 0.66
N ASP A 3 59.48 -40.50 1.67
CA ASP A 3 59.89 -39.95 2.96
C ASP A 3 61.04 -38.95 2.78
N SER A 4 61.09 -37.93 3.65
CA SER A 4 62.37 -37.43 4.14
C SER A 4 62.24 -36.88 5.56
N PRO A 5 63.24 -37.12 6.43
CA PRO A 5 63.09 -37.00 7.88
C PRO A 5 63.91 -35.84 8.49
N THR A 6 63.46 -35.35 9.66
CA THR A 6 64.24 -34.83 10.84
C THR A 6 65.22 -33.65 10.66
N PRO A 7 65.43 -32.75 11.66
CA PRO A 7 65.78 -33.16 13.03
C PRO A 7 65.19 -32.37 14.21
N ASP A 8 65.31 -33.08 15.34
CA ASP A 8 65.22 -32.64 16.72
C ASP A 8 66.01 -31.35 17.00
N ASN A 9 65.42 -30.49 17.84
CA ASN A 9 66.16 -29.50 18.61
C ASN A 9 65.76 -29.64 20.09
N THR A 10 66.63 -30.33 20.81
CA THR A 10 66.64 -30.48 22.26
C THR A 10 67.24 -29.24 22.92
N SER A 11 66.65 -28.89 24.07
CA SER A 11 67.25 -28.22 25.23
C SER A 11 67.89 -26.84 25.06
N ASP A 12 67.25 -25.83 25.66
CA ASP A 12 67.93 -25.01 26.65
C ASP A 12 66.94 -24.53 27.71
N ALA A 13 67.13 -25.05 28.92
CA ALA A 13 66.59 -24.49 30.14
C ALA A 13 67.74 -23.73 30.81
N THR A 14 67.54 -22.45 31.14
CA THR A 14 67.96 -21.86 32.43
C THR A 14 67.54 -20.39 32.55
N ASN A 15 66.66 -20.17 33.55
CA ASN A 15 66.70 -19.10 34.56
C ASN A 15 66.79 -17.62 34.13
N GLY A 16 65.67 -16.92 34.33
CA GLY A 16 65.67 -15.47 34.48
C GLY A 16 64.32 -14.98 35.01
N GLY A 17 64.22 -14.79 36.33
CA GLY A 17 63.05 -14.26 36.99
C GLY A 17 62.69 -12.86 36.50
N ALA A 18 61.69 -12.81 35.63
CA ALA A 18 60.71 -11.75 35.64
C ALA A 18 59.39 -12.49 35.71
N ALA A 19 58.55 -12.15 36.69
CA ALA A 19 57.12 -12.38 36.55
C ALA A 19 56.67 -11.57 35.33
N ALA A 20 56.89 -12.15 34.15
CA ALA A 20 56.23 -11.79 32.93
C ALA A 20 54.77 -11.94 33.29
N ARG A 21 54.13 -10.83 33.66
CA ARG A 21 52.69 -10.67 33.56
C ARG A 21 52.42 -11.20 32.17
N ALA A 22 51.91 -12.43 32.09
CA ALA A 22 51.37 -12.97 30.88
C ALA A 22 50.29 -11.97 30.51
N VAL A 23 50.67 -11.02 29.65
CA VAL A 23 49.74 -10.23 28.89
C VAL A 23 49.06 -11.31 28.07
N THR A 24 48.01 -11.84 28.66
CA THR A 24 47.08 -12.75 28.03
C THR A 24 46.48 -11.87 26.97
N THR A 25 47.10 -11.88 25.79
CA THR A 25 46.68 -11.11 24.65
C THR A 25 45.26 -11.54 24.41
N GLU A 26 44.32 -10.69 24.83
CA GLU A 26 42.91 -10.99 24.82
C GLU A 26 42.58 -11.36 23.37
N SER A 27 42.32 -12.65 23.14
CA SER A 27 42.19 -13.20 21.80
C SER A 27 40.98 -12.52 21.16
N ARG A 28 41.24 -11.53 20.30
CA ARG A 28 40.22 -10.87 19.50
C ARG A 28 39.78 -11.85 18.44
N LEU A 29 38.65 -12.49 18.67
CA LEU A 29 38.13 -13.55 17.79
C LEU A 29 37.34 -12.99 16.61
N GLY A 30 36.84 -11.75 16.71
CA GLY A 30 36.08 -11.11 15.65
C GLY A 30 35.38 -9.85 16.13
N VAL A 31 34.42 -9.36 15.34
CA VAL A 31 33.54 -8.24 15.68
C VAL A 31 32.08 -8.65 15.50
N VAL A 32 31.19 -8.07 16.28
CA VAL A 32 29.74 -8.32 16.15
C VAL A 32 29.23 -7.68 14.85
N LEU A 33 28.74 -8.46 13.91
CA LEU A 33 28.20 -7.96 12.63
C LEU A 33 26.68 -7.71 12.65
N GLY A 34 25.96 -8.22 13.65
CA GLY A 34 24.51 -8.08 13.77
C GLY A 34 24.09 -7.06 14.82
N ASP A 35 22.84 -6.59 14.74
CA ASP A 35 22.24 -5.78 15.80
C ASP A 35 22.06 -6.63 17.06
N ARG A 36 22.86 -6.36 18.08
CA ARG A 36 22.75 -7.02 19.39
C ARG A 36 22.66 -5.96 20.46
N LEU A 37 21.49 -5.82 21.09
CA LEU A 37 21.30 -4.83 22.14
C LEU A 37 21.85 -5.37 23.47
N CYS A 38 22.55 -4.51 24.21
CA CYS A 38 22.95 -4.82 25.58
C CYS A 38 21.71 -5.01 26.45
N VAL A 39 21.64 -6.11 27.18
CA VAL A 39 20.48 -6.48 28.04
C VAL A 39 20.21 -5.42 29.12
N ARG A 40 21.26 -4.73 29.60
CA ARG A 40 21.12 -3.73 30.67
C ARG A 40 20.71 -2.35 30.18
N CYS A 41 21.38 -1.82 29.15
CA CYS A 41 21.22 -0.42 28.73
C CYS A 41 20.61 -0.26 27.32
N GLY A 42 20.40 -1.34 26.58
CA GLY A 42 19.86 -1.30 25.22
C GLY A 42 20.84 -0.80 24.15
N PHE A 43 22.12 -0.56 24.49
CA PHE A 43 23.12 -0.11 23.51
C PHE A 43 23.39 -1.19 22.44
N ASN A 44 23.45 -0.81 21.17
CA ASN A 44 23.76 -1.74 20.08
C ASN A 44 25.25 -2.09 20.04
N LEU A 45 25.57 -3.36 20.26
CA LEU A 45 26.91 -3.93 20.31
C LEU A 45 27.50 -4.19 18.91
N HIS A 46 26.85 -3.78 17.83
CA HIS A 46 27.39 -3.87 16.48
C HIS A 46 28.78 -3.22 16.39
N GLY A 47 29.75 -3.95 15.81
CA GLY A 47 31.15 -3.54 15.67
C GLY A 47 32.02 -3.76 16.91
N GLN A 48 31.45 -4.15 18.05
CA GLN A 48 32.23 -4.42 19.26
C GLN A 48 33.06 -5.70 19.11
N THR A 49 34.25 -5.72 19.69
CA THR A 49 35.17 -6.87 19.62
C THR A 49 34.67 -8.04 20.45
N ILE A 50 34.72 -9.22 19.85
CA ILE A 50 34.38 -10.49 20.48
C ILE A 50 35.61 -11.01 21.19
N THR A 51 35.49 -11.18 22.51
CA THR A 51 36.53 -11.72 23.39
C THR A 51 36.09 -13.05 23.95
N ARG A 52 37.02 -14.01 24.08
CA ARG A 52 36.76 -15.28 24.75
C ARG A 52 37.07 -15.16 26.24
N GLU A 53 36.07 -15.39 27.08
CA GLU A 53 36.29 -15.41 28.52
C GLU A 53 37.13 -16.65 28.90
N PRO A 54 38.25 -16.50 29.61
CA PRO A 54 39.20 -17.58 29.81
C PRO A 54 38.67 -18.72 30.70
N HIS A 55 37.80 -18.42 31.66
CA HIS A 55 37.32 -19.43 32.62
C HIS A 55 36.26 -20.35 32.01
N TYR A 56 35.23 -19.78 31.37
CA TYR A 56 34.12 -20.54 30.79
C TYR A 56 34.24 -20.77 29.28
N GLN A 57 35.28 -20.23 28.64
CA GLN A 57 35.50 -20.30 27.19
C GLN A 57 34.32 -19.76 26.37
N MET A 58 33.49 -18.91 26.99
CA MET A 58 32.33 -18.28 26.36
C MET A 58 32.77 -17.07 25.54
N LEU A 59 32.19 -16.95 24.34
CA LEU A 59 32.31 -15.74 23.56
C LEU A 59 31.49 -14.65 24.25
N SER A 60 32.10 -13.50 24.53
CA SER A 60 31.46 -12.37 25.19
C SER A 60 31.84 -11.06 24.53
N VAL A 61 31.03 -10.05 24.77
CA VAL A 61 31.23 -8.67 24.31
C VAL A 61 30.90 -7.75 25.47
N ARG A 62 31.80 -6.83 25.80
CA ARG A 62 31.52 -5.79 26.80
C ARG A 62 30.79 -4.62 26.14
N CYS A 63 29.70 -4.19 26.76
CA CYS A 63 29.03 -2.98 26.35
C CYS A 63 29.93 -1.76 26.64
N PRO A 64 30.22 -0.89 25.66
CA PRO A 64 31.06 0.29 25.89
C PRO A 64 30.38 1.34 26.77
N GLU A 65 29.05 1.33 26.86
CA GLU A 65 28.29 2.30 27.67
C GLU A 65 28.22 1.89 29.14
N CYS A 66 27.78 0.66 29.42
CA CYS A 66 27.49 0.23 30.80
C CYS A 66 28.44 -0.84 31.32
N SER A 67 29.48 -1.21 30.57
CA SER A 67 30.48 -2.26 30.86
C SER A 67 29.90 -3.67 31.10
N THR A 68 28.59 -3.85 30.91
CA THR A 68 27.92 -5.13 31.13
C THR A 68 28.43 -6.14 30.12
N LEU A 69 28.83 -7.30 30.61
CA LEU A 69 29.33 -8.41 29.82
C LEU A 69 28.13 -9.14 29.22
N ALA A 70 27.96 -9.05 27.90
CA ALA A 70 26.95 -9.77 27.16
C ALA A 70 27.57 -11.05 26.60
N SER A 71 27.09 -12.21 27.05
CA SER A 71 27.49 -13.48 26.42
C SER A 71 26.93 -13.51 24.99
N LEU A 72 27.71 -14.00 24.04
CA LEU A 72 27.28 -14.22 22.65
C LEU A 72 26.49 -15.52 22.49
N GLN A 73 26.48 -16.39 23.52
CA GLN A 73 25.84 -17.70 23.50
C GLN A 73 24.31 -17.68 23.43
N GLU A 74 23.69 -16.54 23.64
CA GLU A 74 22.24 -16.43 23.46
C GLU A 74 21.93 -16.09 22.00
N TYR A 75 21.72 -17.11 21.18
CA TYR A 75 20.37 -17.25 20.68
C TYR A 75 19.64 -18.04 21.76
N PRO A 76 18.63 -17.52 22.46
CA PRO A 76 17.48 -18.37 22.60
C PRO A 76 17.17 -18.71 21.14
N VAL A 77 17.48 -19.93 20.72
CA VAL A 77 16.70 -20.56 19.66
C VAL A 77 15.32 -20.39 20.24
N LEU A 78 14.61 -19.35 19.78
CA LEU A 78 13.24 -19.03 20.12
C LEU A 78 12.62 -20.40 20.23
N GLY A 79 12.30 -20.84 21.47
CA GLY A 79 12.18 -22.27 21.75
C GLY A 79 11.11 -22.91 20.86
N ARG A 80 10.69 -24.14 21.09
CA ARG A 80 9.55 -24.69 20.31
C ARG A 80 8.34 -23.71 20.24
N TRP A 81 8.16 -22.90 21.28
CA TRP A 81 7.23 -21.76 21.31
C TRP A 81 7.57 -20.59 20.40
N GLY A 82 8.83 -20.17 20.33
CA GLY A 82 9.24 -19.06 19.49
C GLY A 82 9.13 -19.37 17.99
N GLN A 83 9.42 -20.60 17.57
CA GLN A 83 9.13 -21.04 16.20
C GLN A 83 7.62 -21.01 15.90
N ARG A 84 6.78 -21.43 16.86
CA ARG A 84 5.31 -21.34 16.73
C ARG A 84 4.84 -19.89 16.59
N PHE A 85 5.34 -18.98 17.43
CA PHE A 85 5.02 -17.55 17.31
C PHE A 85 5.52 -16.96 15.99
N GLY A 86 6.70 -17.37 15.52
CA GLY A 86 7.21 -16.97 14.21
C GLY A 86 6.26 -17.33 13.07
N ILE A 87 5.70 -18.55 13.08
CA ILE A 87 4.68 -18.98 12.11
C ILE A 87 3.41 -18.15 12.24
N VAL A 88 2.92 -17.90 13.47
CA VAL A 88 1.73 -17.08 13.71
C VAL A 88 1.93 -15.66 13.18
N PHE A 89 3.08 -15.02 13.45
CA PHE A 89 3.38 -13.69 12.93
C PHE A 89 3.52 -13.68 11.40
N ALA A 90 4.11 -14.72 10.81
CA ALA A 90 4.19 -14.85 9.36
C ALA A 90 2.80 -14.98 8.72
N LEU A 91 1.89 -15.75 9.33
CA LEU A 91 0.50 -15.88 8.88
C LEU A 91 -0.27 -14.57 9.05
N LEU A 92 -0.16 -13.90 10.20
CA LEU A 92 -0.78 -12.59 10.42
C LEU A 92 -0.26 -11.55 9.43
N TRP A 93 1.04 -11.57 9.14
CA TRP A 93 1.64 -10.71 8.12
C TRP A 93 1.12 -11.01 6.72
N LEU A 94 0.97 -12.29 6.37
CA LEU A 94 0.40 -12.70 5.08
C LEU A 94 -1.05 -12.23 4.94
N VAL A 95 -1.89 -12.45 5.97
CA VAL A 95 -3.28 -11.96 6.00
C VAL A 95 -3.32 -10.45 5.88
N PHE A 96 -2.44 -9.73 6.59
CA PHE A 96 -2.34 -8.28 6.49
C PHE A 96 -1.95 -7.82 5.08
N ALA A 97 -0.98 -8.47 4.43
CA ALA A 97 -0.55 -8.14 3.08
C ALA A 97 -1.63 -8.44 2.02
N LEU A 98 -2.35 -9.55 2.16
CA LEU A 98 -3.50 -9.89 1.32
C LEU A 98 -4.65 -8.88 1.52
N GLY A 99 -4.95 -8.54 2.78
CA GLY A 99 -5.92 -7.50 3.12
C GLY A 99 -5.54 -6.16 2.50
N ALA A 100 -4.29 -5.71 2.68
CA ALA A 100 -3.80 -4.47 2.07
C ALA A 100 -3.92 -4.50 0.53
N THR A 101 -3.65 -5.63 -0.11
CA THR A 101 -3.84 -5.83 -1.56
C THR A 101 -5.29 -5.63 -1.97
N PHE A 102 -6.20 -6.36 -1.31
CA PHE A 102 -7.63 -6.28 -1.57
C PHE A 102 -8.18 -4.87 -1.35
N PHE A 103 -7.90 -4.26 -0.19
CA PHE A 103 -8.38 -2.93 0.15
C PHE A 103 -7.76 -1.83 -0.74
N THR A 104 -6.50 -1.96 -1.16
CA THR A 104 -5.91 -1.04 -2.16
C THR A 104 -6.71 -1.09 -3.46
N GLY A 105 -6.94 -2.29 -4.01
CA GLY A 105 -7.70 -2.44 -5.25
C GLY A 105 -9.14 -1.95 -5.12
N PHE A 106 -9.84 -2.36 -4.05
CA PHE A 106 -11.22 -1.98 -3.78
C PHE A 106 -11.39 -0.45 -3.63
N THR A 107 -10.54 0.21 -2.85
CA THR A 107 -10.64 1.66 -2.64
C THR A 107 -10.29 2.47 -3.89
N LEU A 108 -9.34 2.01 -4.70
CA LEU A 108 -9.04 2.64 -6.00
C LEU A 108 -10.19 2.45 -7.00
N TYR A 109 -10.77 1.25 -7.06
CA TYR A 109 -11.96 0.99 -7.86
C TYR A 109 -13.10 1.92 -7.44
N LEU A 110 -13.42 1.99 -6.15
CA LEU A 110 -14.48 2.85 -5.64
C LEU A 110 -14.21 4.34 -5.93
N ALA A 111 -12.98 4.81 -5.72
CA ALA A 111 -12.61 6.19 -6.01
C ALA A 111 -12.70 6.50 -7.51
N SER A 112 -12.36 5.54 -8.37
CA SER A 112 -12.50 5.62 -9.83
C SER A 112 -13.96 5.74 -10.25
N GLU A 113 -14.84 4.88 -9.72
CA GLU A 113 -16.28 4.92 -10.00
C GLU A 113 -16.94 6.21 -9.51
N LEU A 114 -16.57 6.68 -8.30
CA LEU A 114 -17.04 7.96 -7.79
C LEU A 114 -16.59 9.13 -8.68
N SER A 115 -15.35 9.09 -9.17
CA SER A 115 -14.83 10.11 -10.08
C SER A 115 -15.60 10.11 -11.41
N ALA A 116 -15.83 8.92 -11.97
CA ALA A 116 -16.63 8.76 -13.16
C ALA A 116 -18.06 9.31 -12.95
N GLY A 117 -18.72 8.95 -11.85
CA GLY A 117 -20.05 9.44 -11.50
C GLY A 117 -20.14 10.97 -11.38
N VAL A 118 -19.18 11.62 -10.73
CA VAL A 118 -19.14 13.09 -10.61
C VAL A 118 -18.95 13.76 -11.98
N THR A 119 -18.15 13.16 -12.86
CA THR A 119 -17.88 13.70 -14.19
C THR A 119 -19.03 13.51 -15.17
N THR A 120 -19.82 12.44 -15.01
CA THR A 120 -20.96 12.11 -15.88
C THR A 120 -22.25 12.82 -15.45
N LEU A 121 -22.32 13.34 -14.22
CA LEU A 121 -23.51 13.97 -13.64
C LEU A 121 -24.13 15.08 -14.52
N PRO A 122 -23.37 16.01 -15.14
CA PRO A 122 -23.96 17.02 -16.03
C PRO A 122 -24.62 16.42 -17.27
N ALA A 123 -24.05 15.35 -17.84
CA ALA A 123 -24.60 14.70 -19.02
C ALA A 123 -25.87 13.93 -18.64
N ALA A 124 -25.83 13.21 -17.52
CA ALA A 124 -26.98 12.52 -16.95
C ALA A 124 -28.14 13.49 -16.71
N ARG A 125 -27.86 14.66 -16.13
CA ARG A 125 -28.87 15.69 -15.88
C ARG A 125 -29.52 16.20 -17.17
N GLN A 126 -28.76 16.39 -18.24
CA GLN A 126 -29.31 16.83 -19.53
C GLN A 126 -30.18 15.75 -20.19
N ILE A 127 -29.78 14.49 -20.13
CA ILE A 127 -30.59 13.37 -20.61
C ILE A 127 -31.91 13.32 -19.83
N GLY A 128 -31.85 13.44 -18.50
CA GLY A 128 -33.05 13.48 -17.64
C GLY A 128 -33.97 14.66 -17.95
N LEU A 129 -33.41 15.85 -18.21
CA LEU A 129 -34.20 17.03 -18.60
C LEU A 129 -34.85 16.85 -19.97
N ALA A 130 -34.14 16.33 -20.97
CA ALA A 130 -34.68 16.06 -22.30
C ALA A 130 -35.81 15.02 -22.25
N PHE A 131 -35.65 13.98 -21.42
CA PHE A 131 -36.72 12.99 -21.20
C PHE A 131 -37.91 13.58 -20.43
N ALA A 132 -37.67 14.46 -19.46
CA ALA A 132 -38.73 15.16 -18.74
C ALA A 132 -39.52 16.13 -19.64
N GLU A 133 -38.87 16.73 -20.64
CA GLU A 133 -39.53 17.55 -21.65
C GLU A 133 -40.38 16.69 -22.58
N TYR A 134 -39.82 15.59 -23.10
CA TYR A 134 -40.55 14.61 -23.91
C TYR A 134 -41.79 14.05 -23.18
N SER A 135 -41.68 13.71 -21.90
CA SER A 135 -42.80 13.17 -21.13
C SER A 135 -43.88 14.21 -20.78
N ARG A 136 -43.57 15.51 -20.89
CA ARG A 136 -44.53 16.60 -20.73
C ARG A 136 -45.29 16.94 -22.00
N GLU A 137 -44.79 16.53 -23.17
CA GLU A 137 -45.53 16.71 -24.42
C GLU A 137 -46.85 15.94 -24.32
N PRO A 138 -47.99 16.65 -24.17
CA PRO A 138 -49.26 16.02 -23.86
C PRO A 138 -49.66 15.18 -25.06
N GLU A 139 -49.69 13.86 -24.89
CA GLU A 139 -50.32 12.92 -25.82
C GLU A 139 -49.91 13.13 -27.28
N THR A 140 -48.77 12.57 -27.70
CA THR A 140 -48.92 11.67 -28.85
C THR A 140 -49.76 10.50 -28.34
N THR A 141 -51.07 10.62 -28.56
CA THR A 141 -52.12 9.68 -28.20
C THR A 141 -51.82 8.32 -28.78
N ILE A 142 -50.95 7.53 -28.13
CA ILE A 142 -50.91 6.09 -28.38
C ILE A 142 -52.24 5.60 -27.83
N GLY A 143 -53.20 5.37 -28.75
CA GLY A 143 -54.59 5.03 -28.46
C GLY A 143 -54.75 3.67 -27.79
N ILE A 144 -54.15 3.50 -26.62
CA ILE A 144 -54.42 2.40 -25.70
C ILE A 144 -55.64 2.85 -24.88
N ALA A 145 -56.79 2.85 -25.54
CA ALA A 145 -58.08 3.04 -24.90
C ALA A 145 -58.30 1.88 -23.92
N GLY A 146 -57.96 2.07 -22.64
CA GLY A 146 -58.32 1.13 -21.57
C GLY A 146 -57.21 0.74 -20.60
N ALA A 147 -55.97 1.21 -20.77
CA ALA A 147 -55.00 1.12 -19.68
C ALA A 147 -55.19 2.37 -18.82
N ASP A 148 -55.61 2.18 -17.56
CA ASP A 148 -55.54 3.22 -16.52
C ASP A 148 -54.20 3.92 -16.64
N VAL A 149 -54.24 5.14 -17.15
CA VAL A 149 -53.06 5.93 -17.46
C VAL A 149 -52.30 6.04 -16.16
N LEU A 150 -51.16 5.33 -16.09
CA LEU A 150 -50.14 5.55 -15.09
C LEU A 150 -49.72 7.00 -15.24
N VAL A 151 -50.45 7.89 -14.57
CA VAL A 151 -49.99 9.24 -14.26
C VAL A 151 -48.55 9.03 -13.81
N PRO A 152 -47.55 9.72 -14.39
CA PRO A 152 -46.19 9.60 -13.92
C PRO A 152 -46.23 9.97 -12.44
N THR A 153 -46.23 8.95 -11.56
CA THR A 153 -46.31 9.09 -10.10
C THR A 153 -45.04 9.72 -9.53
N PHE A 154 -44.13 10.12 -10.40
CA PHE A 154 -42.86 10.72 -10.07
C PHE A 154 -42.96 12.22 -10.22
N ASP A 155 -43.18 12.88 -9.09
CA ASP A 155 -42.92 14.31 -8.98
C ASP A 155 -41.42 14.56 -9.22
N PHE A 156 -41.14 15.18 -10.37
CA PHE A 156 -39.80 15.54 -10.80
C PHE A 156 -39.30 16.83 -10.15
N ALA A 157 -40.13 17.59 -9.42
CA ALA A 157 -39.76 18.91 -8.92
C ALA A 157 -38.57 18.90 -7.94
N ASP A 158 -38.43 17.83 -7.14
CA ASP A 158 -37.44 17.74 -6.06
C ASP A 158 -36.31 16.71 -6.30
N ARG A 159 -36.32 15.99 -7.42
CA ARG A 159 -35.31 14.94 -7.71
C ARG A 159 -34.16 15.46 -8.57
N ASP A 160 -32.95 14.97 -8.30
CA ASP A 160 -31.81 15.20 -9.20
C ASP A 160 -32.09 14.49 -10.54
N MET A 161 -32.22 15.28 -11.61
CA MET A 161 -32.48 14.76 -12.97
C MET A 161 -31.41 13.77 -13.45
N ALA A 162 -30.24 13.74 -12.80
CA ALA A 162 -29.22 12.74 -13.08
C ALA A 162 -29.64 11.29 -12.71
N ASP A 163 -30.56 11.13 -11.77
CA ASP A 163 -31.02 9.83 -11.25
C ASP A 163 -32.44 9.46 -11.71
N VAL A 164 -32.91 10.12 -12.78
CA VAL A 164 -34.19 9.81 -13.43
C VAL A 164 -34.07 8.55 -14.28
N TRP A 165 -35.11 7.72 -14.19
CA TRP A 165 -35.36 6.59 -15.06
C TRP A 165 -35.86 7.07 -16.42
N VAL A 166 -35.21 6.59 -17.48
CA VAL A 166 -35.47 6.97 -18.87
C VAL A 166 -35.96 5.74 -19.62
N GLY A 167 -37.09 5.86 -20.31
CA GLY A 167 -37.66 4.75 -21.07
C GLY A 167 -36.73 4.30 -22.21
N ARG A 168 -36.51 2.98 -22.33
CA ARG A 168 -35.63 2.40 -23.38
C ARG A 168 -36.07 2.77 -24.79
N GLU A 169 -37.38 2.87 -25.05
CA GLU A 169 -37.92 3.19 -26.38
C GLU A 169 -37.54 4.60 -26.82
N TRP A 170 -37.78 5.60 -25.96
CA TRP A 170 -37.35 6.97 -26.20
C TRP A 170 -35.84 7.01 -26.43
N LEU A 171 -35.06 6.34 -25.57
CA LEU A 171 -33.61 6.36 -25.66
C LEU A 171 -33.09 5.76 -26.96
N ARG A 172 -33.72 4.69 -27.48
CA ARG A 172 -33.38 4.08 -28.78
C ARG A 172 -33.71 4.99 -29.96
N ALA A 173 -34.71 5.86 -29.82
CA ALA A 173 -35.07 6.84 -30.84
C ALA A 173 -34.16 8.08 -30.84
N GLN A 174 -33.43 8.32 -29.74
CA GLN A 174 -32.49 9.45 -29.63
C GLN A 174 -31.10 9.12 -30.16
N ASP A 175 -30.43 10.12 -30.77
CA ASP A 175 -28.98 10.09 -30.97
C ASP A 175 -28.29 10.45 -29.64
N THR A 176 -28.07 9.45 -28.79
CA THR A 176 -27.43 9.61 -27.46
C THR A 176 -26.05 10.25 -27.53
N ALA A 177 -25.32 10.06 -28.63
CA ALA A 177 -24.04 10.71 -28.86
C ALA A 177 -24.21 12.22 -29.12
N SER A 178 -25.32 12.67 -29.72
CA SER A 178 -25.59 14.11 -29.86
C SER A 178 -25.84 14.79 -28.51
N LEU A 179 -26.58 14.12 -27.61
CA LEU A 179 -26.90 14.61 -26.26
C LEU A 179 -25.66 14.78 -25.38
N THR A 180 -24.59 14.04 -25.66
CA THR A 180 -23.36 14.04 -24.85
C THR A 180 -22.15 14.66 -25.53
N ARG A 181 -22.21 14.93 -26.85
CA ARG A 181 -21.09 15.52 -27.63
C ARG A 181 -20.67 16.89 -27.12
N GLY A 182 -21.63 17.74 -26.73
CA GLY A 182 -21.36 19.06 -26.17
C GLY A 182 -20.55 19.01 -24.87
N HIS A 183 -20.70 17.95 -24.08
CA HIS A 183 -20.08 17.85 -22.75
C HIS A 183 -18.58 17.64 -22.79
N ARG A 184 -18.06 16.87 -23.76
CA ARG A 184 -16.60 16.67 -23.87
C ARG A 184 -15.86 17.96 -24.22
N ALA A 185 -16.54 18.88 -24.92
CA ALA A 185 -16.00 20.19 -25.26
C ALA A 185 -16.22 21.23 -24.15
N ASP A 186 -17.10 20.96 -23.19
CA ASP A 186 -17.39 21.88 -22.10
C ASP A 186 -16.20 21.99 -21.14
N ARG A 187 -15.78 23.22 -20.87
CA ARG A 187 -14.74 23.53 -19.87
C ARG A 187 -15.15 23.02 -18.48
N THR A 188 -16.43 23.01 -18.15
CA THR A 188 -16.89 22.54 -16.84
C THR A 188 -16.66 21.05 -16.63
N TYR A 189 -16.75 20.24 -17.70
CA TYR A 189 -16.45 18.81 -17.67
C TYR A 189 -14.99 18.56 -17.26
N TRP A 190 -14.04 19.22 -17.93
CA TRP A 190 -12.61 19.06 -17.62
C TRP A 190 -12.24 19.61 -16.24
N LEU A 191 -12.88 20.68 -15.78
CA LEU A 191 -12.67 21.20 -14.43
C LEU A 191 -13.15 20.19 -13.37
N ARG A 192 -14.35 19.61 -13.55
CA ARG A 192 -14.87 18.55 -12.67
C ARG A 192 -13.97 17.32 -12.69
N MET A 193 -13.49 16.94 -13.86
CA MET A 193 -12.52 15.84 -14.02
C MET A 193 -11.23 16.10 -13.25
N LEU A 194 -10.70 17.32 -13.32
CA LEU A 194 -9.50 17.71 -12.58
C LEU A 194 -9.71 17.70 -11.06
N VAL A 195 -10.90 18.09 -10.58
CA VAL A 195 -11.23 18.02 -9.15
C VAL A 195 -11.49 16.57 -8.72
N SER A 196 -12.13 15.76 -9.56
CA SER A 196 -12.48 14.38 -9.23
C SER A 196 -11.28 13.45 -9.14
N VAL A 197 -10.14 13.78 -9.77
CA VAL A 197 -8.90 12.98 -9.62
C VAL A 197 -8.16 13.22 -8.29
N ILE A 198 -8.51 14.27 -7.53
CA ILE A 198 -7.84 14.58 -6.26
C ILE A 198 -8.02 13.44 -5.23
N PRO A 199 -9.24 12.93 -4.95
CA PRO A 199 -9.40 11.84 -4.00
C PRO A 199 -8.65 10.55 -4.38
N PRO A 200 -8.71 10.04 -5.63
CA PRO A 200 -7.88 8.90 -6.05
C PRO A 200 -6.39 9.10 -5.79
N VAL A 201 -5.83 10.28 -6.09
CA VAL A 201 -4.42 10.59 -5.84
C VAL A 201 -4.09 10.54 -4.35
N LEU A 202 -4.92 11.12 -3.49
CA LEU A 202 -4.71 11.13 -2.04
C LEU A 202 -4.83 9.73 -1.42
N ILE A 203 -5.86 8.97 -1.82
CA ILE A 203 -6.06 7.57 -1.40
C ILE A 203 -4.88 6.71 -1.87
N GLY A 204 -4.49 6.87 -3.13
CA GLY A 204 -3.32 6.21 -3.69
C GLY A 204 -2.05 6.54 -2.93
N ALA A 205 -1.80 7.81 -2.62
CA ALA A 205 -0.64 8.23 -1.84
C ALA A 205 -0.62 7.60 -0.44
N ALA A 206 -1.75 7.56 0.25
CA ALA A 206 -1.86 6.90 1.55
C ALA A 206 -1.49 5.40 1.47
N TRP A 207 -2.04 4.68 0.50
CA TRP A 207 -1.67 3.28 0.26
C TRP A 207 -0.21 3.11 -0.15
N GLY A 208 0.34 4.04 -0.95
CA GLY A 208 1.75 4.05 -1.31
C GLY A 208 2.66 4.12 -0.08
N VAL A 209 2.28 4.87 0.96
CA VAL A 209 3.00 4.88 2.24
C VAL A 209 2.96 3.51 2.91
N VAL A 210 1.79 2.87 2.97
CA VAL A 210 1.63 1.51 3.53
C VAL A 210 2.51 0.50 2.77
N TRP A 211 2.46 0.53 1.43
CA TRP A 211 3.27 -0.33 0.58
C TRP A 211 4.78 -0.07 0.72
N SER A 212 5.18 1.16 1.05
CA SER A 212 6.59 1.52 1.27
C SER A 212 7.19 0.80 2.48
N ILE A 213 6.35 0.46 3.47
CA ILE A 213 6.70 -0.29 4.68
C ILE A 213 6.62 -1.80 4.39
N LEU A 214 5.52 -2.26 3.79
CA LEU A 214 5.33 -3.68 3.42
C LEU A 214 6.47 -4.21 2.54
N LEU A 215 6.97 -3.37 1.63
CA LEU A 215 8.00 -3.72 0.64
C LEU A 215 9.39 -3.23 1.05
N LEU A 216 9.69 -3.19 2.35
CA LEU A 216 10.94 -2.65 2.89
C LEU A 216 12.18 -3.21 2.16
N HIS A 217 12.24 -4.53 1.97
CA HIS A 217 13.44 -5.20 1.44
C HIS A 217 13.56 -5.21 -0.10
N ARG A 218 12.55 -4.71 -0.84
CA ARG A 218 12.54 -4.79 -2.30
C ARG A 218 13.11 -3.52 -2.92
N ARG A 219 13.87 -3.68 -4.02
CA ARG A 219 14.29 -2.56 -4.88
C ARG A 219 13.04 -1.81 -5.36
N LYS A 220 13.10 -0.47 -5.42
CA LYS A 220 11.97 0.40 -5.76
C LYS A 220 11.21 -0.04 -7.03
N VAL A 221 11.93 -0.48 -8.05
CA VAL A 221 11.37 -0.97 -9.31
C VAL A 221 10.50 -2.22 -9.12
N ARG A 222 10.92 -3.16 -8.27
CA ARG A 222 10.11 -4.36 -7.98
C ARG A 222 8.86 -4.01 -7.19
N GLY A 223 8.94 -3.01 -6.30
CA GLY A 223 7.77 -2.52 -5.59
C GLY A 223 6.74 -1.89 -6.52
N LEU A 224 7.21 -1.10 -7.49
CA LEU A 224 6.37 -0.53 -8.56
C LEU A 224 5.63 -1.60 -9.36
N LEU A 225 6.34 -2.63 -9.82
CA LEU A 225 5.72 -3.72 -10.57
C LEU A 225 4.68 -4.49 -9.74
N ALA A 226 4.96 -4.72 -8.45
CA ALA A 226 4.02 -5.38 -7.55
C ALA A 226 2.74 -4.56 -7.38
N THR A 227 2.84 -3.26 -7.10
CA THR A 227 1.66 -2.39 -7.00
C THR A 227 0.96 -2.19 -8.35
N GLY A 228 1.72 -2.18 -9.45
CA GLY A 228 1.17 -2.11 -10.81
C GLY A 228 0.35 -3.34 -11.16
N LEU A 229 0.74 -4.54 -10.70
CA LEU A 229 -0.07 -5.75 -10.86
C LEU A 229 -1.42 -5.63 -10.12
N ILE A 230 -1.42 -5.09 -8.91
CA ILE A 230 -2.65 -4.89 -8.11
C ILE A 230 -3.60 -3.92 -8.83
N VAL A 231 -3.08 -2.81 -9.35
CA VAL A 231 -3.88 -1.86 -10.15
C VAL A 231 -4.32 -2.49 -11.47
N GLY A 232 -3.46 -3.29 -12.10
CA GLY A 232 -3.78 -4.04 -13.32
C GLY A 232 -4.97 -4.98 -13.14
N LEU A 233 -5.09 -5.63 -11.97
CA LEU A 233 -6.25 -6.47 -11.62
C LEU A 233 -7.55 -5.66 -11.46
N CYS A 234 -7.48 -4.36 -11.22
CA CYS A 234 -8.67 -3.50 -11.14
C CYS A 234 -9.23 -3.15 -12.53
N VAL A 235 -8.40 -3.16 -13.58
CA VAL A 235 -8.83 -2.79 -14.94
C VAL A 235 -9.93 -3.73 -15.46
N PRO A 236 -9.79 -5.07 -15.39
CA PRO A 236 -10.89 -5.97 -15.76
C PRO A 236 -12.16 -5.74 -14.96
N LEU A 237 -12.07 -5.41 -13.66
CA LEU A 237 -13.27 -5.13 -12.84
C LEU A 237 -13.99 -3.87 -13.30
N ILE A 238 -13.25 -2.80 -13.62
CA ILE A 238 -13.83 -1.57 -14.20
C ILE A 238 -14.46 -1.88 -15.56
N VAL A 239 -13.74 -2.59 -16.43
CA VAL A 239 -14.26 -2.98 -17.75
C VAL A 239 -15.52 -3.82 -17.60
N LEU A 240 -15.55 -4.81 -16.71
CA LEU A 240 -16.71 -5.66 -16.44
C LEU A 240 -17.88 -4.87 -15.85
N SER A 241 -17.64 -3.93 -14.95
CA SER A 241 -18.70 -3.09 -14.36
C SER A 241 -19.37 -2.19 -15.41
N HIS A 242 -18.57 -1.59 -16.29
CA HIS A 242 -19.06 -0.75 -17.38
C HIS A 242 -19.67 -1.56 -18.53
N TRP A 243 -19.09 -2.72 -18.87
CA TRP A 243 -19.65 -3.62 -19.87
C TRP A 243 -20.95 -4.26 -19.39
N GLY A 244 -21.04 -4.69 -18.13
CA GLY A 244 -22.28 -5.19 -17.53
C GLY A 244 -23.38 -4.13 -17.57
N SER A 245 -23.02 -2.87 -17.30
CA SER A 245 -23.93 -1.73 -17.44
C SER A 245 -24.34 -1.47 -18.90
N ALA A 246 -23.43 -1.61 -19.87
CA ALA A 246 -23.67 -1.31 -21.27
C ALA A 246 -24.39 -2.42 -22.05
N ALA A 247 -24.12 -3.68 -21.71
CA ALA A 247 -24.71 -4.85 -22.36
C ALA A 247 -26.12 -5.17 -21.81
N GLY A 248 -26.68 -4.32 -20.94
CA GLY A 248 -27.99 -4.56 -20.34
C GLY A 248 -28.02 -5.89 -19.61
N TRP A 249 -27.05 -6.13 -18.72
CA TRP A 249 -27.00 -7.35 -17.91
C TRP A 249 -28.17 -7.38 -16.90
N ASP A 250 -29.39 -7.53 -17.41
CA ASP A 250 -30.62 -7.81 -16.70
C ASP A 250 -30.58 -9.21 -16.02
N GLY A 251 -29.52 -10.03 -16.24
CA GLY A 251 -29.53 -11.45 -15.92
C GLY A 251 -28.43 -12.03 -15.00
N PHE A 252 -27.47 -11.27 -14.47
CA PHE A 252 -26.29 -11.87 -13.79
C PHE A 252 -26.08 -11.52 -12.31
N GLY A 253 -27.16 -11.26 -11.58
CA GLY A 253 -27.11 -11.33 -10.12
C GLY A 253 -28.46 -11.72 -9.50
N PRO A 254 -28.50 -12.60 -8.48
CA PRO A 254 -29.72 -12.82 -7.67
C PRO A 254 -30.20 -11.55 -6.92
N TRP A 255 -29.53 -10.41 -7.11
CA TRP A 255 -29.87 -9.07 -6.62
C TRP A 255 -30.24 -8.08 -7.73
N SER A 256 -30.09 -8.42 -9.03
CA SER A 256 -30.57 -7.58 -10.16
C SER A 256 -32.06 -7.78 -10.45
N THR A 257 -32.75 -8.53 -9.58
CA THR A 257 -34.17 -8.89 -9.59
C THR A 257 -35.14 -7.70 -9.51
N TYR A 258 -34.66 -6.46 -9.61
CA TYR A 258 -35.47 -5.24 -9.67
C TYR A 258 -35.46 -4.52 -11.03
N SER A 259 -34.82 -5.05 -12.10
CA SER A 259 -34.92 -4.45 -13.45
C SER A 259 -36.10 -4.96 -14.29
N TRP A 260 -37.22 -5.33 -13.64
CA TRP A 260 -38.48 -5.62 -14.34
C TRP A 260 -39.08 -4.39 -15.05
N SER A 261 -38.48 -3.20 -14.92
CA SER A 261 -38.86 -2.02 -15.69
C SER A 261 -38.06 -1.89 -16.99
N ASP A 262 -38.75 -1.52 -18.05
CA ASP A 262 -38.19 -1.13 -19.35
C ASP A 262 -37.39 0.20 -19.30
N ASP A 263 -37.00 0.65 -18.11
CA ASP A 263 -36.35 1.93 -17.86
C ASP A 263 -34.86 1.76 -17.54
N VAL A 264 -34.06 2.78 -17.87
CA VAL A 264 -32.62 2.85 -17.62
C VAL A 264 -32.27 4.17 -16.93
N TYR A 265 -31.37 4.16 -15.94
CA TYR A 265 -30.92 5.38 -15.29
C TYR A 265 -30.16 6.29 -16.26
N ALA A 266 -30.52 7.58 -16.32
CA ALA A 266 -29.82 8.59 -17.13
C ALA A 266 -28.30 8.62 -16.87
N ARG A 267 -27.88 8.42 -15.61
CA ARG A 267 -26.46 8.32 -15.22
C ARG A 267 -25.73 7.16 -15.90
N SER A 268 -26.37 6.01 -16.03
CA SER A 268 -25.76 4.83 -16.66
C SER A 268 -25.59 5.01 -18.17
N VAL A 269 -26.56 5.67 -18.83
CA VAL A 269 -26.47 6.09 -20.24
C VAL A 269 -25.31 7.07 -20.43
N ALA A 270 -25.24 8.12 -19.60
CA ALA A 270 -24.16 9.10 -19.67
C ALA A 270 -22.78 8.46 -19.46
N ALA A 271 -22.65 7.54 -18.50
CA ALA A 271 -21.41 6.80 -18.26
C ALA A 271 -21.01 5.90 -19.44
N ARG A 272 -21.98 5.29 -20.13
CA ARG A 272 -21.75 4.50 -21.34
C ARG A 272 -21.23 5.36 -22.49
N GLU A 273 -21.87 6.50 -22.75
CA GLU A 273 -21.50 7.40 -23.86
C GLU A 273 -20.16 8.11 -23.64
N LEU A 274 -19.92 8.57 -22.40
CA LEU A 274 -18.63 9.16 -22.04
C LEU A 274 -17.51 8.13 -22.01
N GLY A 275 -17.86 6.85 -21.79
CA GLY A 275 -16.99 5.69 -21.89
C GLY A 275 -16.15 5.46 -20.63
N LEU A 276 -15.16 4.57 -20.76
CA LEU A 276 -14.25 4.19 -19.67
C LEU A 276 -13.26 5.30 -19.27
N LEU A 277 -13.18 6.38 -20.05
CA LEU A 277 -12.10 7.35 -19.94
C LEU A 277 -12.01 8.01 -18.55
N PRO A 278 -13.09 8.51 -17.92
CA PRO A 278 -13.00 9.13 -16.60
C PRO A 278 -12.52 8.15 -15.53
N ALA A 279 -13.04 6.92 -15.54
CA ALA A 279 -12.64 5.86 -14.63
C ALA A 279 -11.15 5.51 -14.81
N LEU A 280 -10.69 5.32 -16.06
CA LEU A 280 -9.28 5.00 -16.34
C LEU A 280 -8.32 6.12 -15.96
N ILE A 281 -8.70 7.39 -16.17
CA ILE A 281 -7.89 8.53 -15.72
C ILE A 281 -7.85 8.59 -14.17
N ALA A 282 -8.98 8.38 -13.50
CA ALA A 282 -9.04 8.33 -12.05
C ALA A 282 -8.19 7.18 -11.47
N LEU A 283 -8.24 6.00 -12.08
CA LEU A 283 -7.39 4.87 -11.72
C LEU A 283 -5.90 5.18 -11.95
N GLY A 284 -5.56 5.74 -13.12
CA GLY A 284 -4.18 6.09 -13.48
C GLY A 284 -3.58 7.15 -12.56
N THR A 285 -4.38 8.17 -12.20
CA THR A 285 -3.97 9.20 -11.22
C THR A 285 -3.88 8.65 -9.81
N GLY A 286 -4.76 7.72 -9.41
CA GLY A 286 -4.62 6.97 -8.16
C GLY A 286 -3.32 6.14 -8.11
N TYR A 287 -2.95 5.48 -9.20
CA TYR A 287 -1.67 4.77 -9.31
C TYR A 287 -0.47 5.72 -9.23
N LEU A 288 -0.55 6.90 -9.84
CA LEU A 288 0.46 7.95 -9.67
C LEU A 288 0.57 8.36 -8.19
N GLY A 289 -0.57 8.48 -7.50
CA GLY A 289 -0.63 8.67 -6.05
C GLY A 289 0.16 7.60 -5.29
N ILE A 290 -0.08 6.31 -5.58
CA ILE A 290 0.68 5.20 -4.98
C ILE A 290 2.17 5.36 -5.21
N TRP A 291 2.58 5.75 -6.41
CA TRP A 291 3.99 5.97 -6.70
C TRP A 291 4.59 7.09 -5.85
N LEU A 292 3.89 8.23 -5.73
CA LEU A 292 4.30 9.31 -4.84
C LEU A 292 4.40 8.82 -3.38
N GLY A 293 3.39 8.08 -2.90
CA GLY A 293 3.38 7.48 -1.58
C GLY A 293 4.56 6.51 -1.35
N LEU A 294 4.92 5.71 -2.34
CA LEU A 294 6.08 4.81 -2.28
C LEU A 294 7.41 5.57 -2.18
N LEU A 295 7.53 6.69 -2.90
CA LEU A 295 8.73 7.54 -2.91
C LEU A 295 8.92 8.28 -1.59
N PHE A 296 7.85 8.85 -1.04
CA PHE A 296 7.89 9.69 0.17
C PHE A 296 7.58 8.93 1.46
N GLY A 297 6.92 7.79 1.39
CA GLY A 297 6.41 7.04 2.55
C GLY A 297 7.50 6.69 3.55
N ARG A 298 8.64 6.17 3.11
CA ARG A 298 9.76 5.86 4.01
C ARG A 298 10.29 7.10 4.73
N ARG A 299 10.29 8.27 4.08
CA ARG A 299 10.73 9.53 4.70
C ARG A 299 9.70 10.00 5.74
N LEU A 300 8.42 9.92 5.42
CA LEU A 300 7.32 10.24 6.32
C LEU A 300 7.34 9.34 7.56
N VAL A 301 7.45 8.02 7.38
CA VAL A 301 7.50 7.05 8.49
C VAL A 301 8.70 7.32 9.39
N ARG A 302 9.88 7.60 8.84
CA ARG A 302 11.06 7.98 9.64
C ARG A 302 10.83 9.29 10.41
N GLY A 303 10.12 10.25 9.83
CA GLY A 303 9.71 11.49 10.49
C GLY A 303 8.77 11.21 11.68
N VAL A 304 7.74 10.40 11.45
CA VAL A 304 6.77 9.98 12.48
C VAL A 304 7.46 9.22 13.62
N VAL A 305 8.35 8.28 13.31
CA VAL A 305 9.15 7.55 14.31
C VAL A 305 10.02 8.51 15.14
N ARG A 306 10.61 9.54 14.52
CA ARG A 306 11.38 10.56 15.24
C ARG A 306 10.52 11.44 16.13
N LEU A 307 9.28 11.71 15.73
CA LEU A 307 8.33 12.54 16.48
C LEU A 307 7.73 11.77 17.67
N LEU A 308 7.31 10.52 17.46
CA LEU A 308 6.57 9.73 18.45
C LEU A 308 7.47 8.94 19.41
N LEU A 309 8.65 8.48 18.97
CA LEU A 309 9.51 7.62 19.79
C LEU A 309 10.73 8.36 20.35
N PRO A 310 11.04 8.19 21.65
CA PRO A 310 12.25 8.72 22.26
C PRO A 310 13.49 8.06 21.63
N PRO A 311 14.66 8.74 21.65
CA PRO A 311 15.87 8.28 20.93
C PRO A 311 16.32 6.85 21.24
N ASN A 312 16.14 6.40 22.48
CA ASN A 312 16.50 5.06 22.95
C ASN A 312 15.64 3.94 22.34
N LEU A 313 14.38 4.20 22.00
CA LEU A 313 13.48 3.21 21.39
C LEU A 313 13.60 3.11 19.87
N ARG A 314 14.33 4.03 19.22
CA ARG A 314 14.48 4.04 17.75
C ARG A 314 15.40 2.93 17.24
N GLY A 315 16.22 2.34 18.11
CA GLY A 315 17.14 1.25 17.75
C GLY A 315 16.42 0.02 17.20
N SER A 316 15.26 -0.33 17.75
CA SER A 316 14.46 -1.47 17.26
C SER A 316 13.89 -1.27 15.85
N LEU A 317 13.84 -0.02 15.38
CA LEU A 317 13.37 0.37 14.05
C LEU A 317 14.51 0.81 13.11
N ALA A 318 15.78 0.53 13.48
CA ALA A 318 16.95 0.90 12.68
C ALA A 318 16.91 0.32 11.25
N VAL A 319 16.19 -0.79 11.05
CA VAL A 319 15.95 -1.40 9.73
C VAL A 319 15.39 -0.40 8.70
N LEU A 320 14.58 0.58 9.14
CA LEU A 320 14.03 1.63 8.27
C LEU A 320 15.10 2.57 7.69
N TRP A 321 16.25 2.68 8.35
CA TRP A 321 17.41 3.45 7.87
C TRP A 321 18.34 2.58 7.04
N HIS A 322 18.63 1.36 7.51
CA HIS A 322 19.56 0.45 6.84
C HIS A 322 19.11 0.02 5.45
N VAL A 323 17.81 -0.16 5.26
CA VAL A 323 17.24 -0.46 3.93
C VAL A 323 17.55 0.62 2.88
N ASP A 324 17.68 1.87 3.31
CA ASP A 324 18.00 3.00 2.44
C ASP A 324 19.52 3.32 2.44
N GLY A 325 20.36 2.47 3.07
CA GLY A 325 21.80 2.71 3.22
C GLY A 325 22.14 3.86 4.17
N LEU A 326 21.20 4.28 5.01
CA LEU A 326 21.38 5.39 5.95
C LEU A 326 21.92 4.88 7.29
N PRO A 327 22.71 5.70 8.01
CA PRO A 327 23.18 5.34 9.34
C PRO A 327 22.01 5.23 10.32
N SER A 328 22.12 4.32 11.29
CA SER A 328 21.14 4.15 12.35
C SER A 328 20.91 5.49 13.09
N PRO A 329 19.68 5.77 13.56
CA PRO A 329 19.39 6.99 14.29
C PRO A 329 20.25 7.05 15.57
N ARG A 330 21.20 7.99 15.63
CA ARG A 330 22.11 8.14 16.78
C ARG A 330 21.30 8.46 18.04
N VAL A 331 21.57 7.72 19.12
CA VAL A 331 21.15 8.11 20.47
C VAL A 331 22.00 9.33 20.84
N ARG A 332 21.38 10.52 20.93
CA ARG A 332 22.04 11.70 21.52
C ARG A 332 22.30 11.36 22.99
N GLY A 333 23.51 10.90 23.30
CA GLY A 333 23.87 10.39 24.62
C GLY A 333 25.27 9.78 24.69
N ALA A 334 25.85 9.37 23.56
CA ALA A 334 27.28 9.05 23.51
C ALA A 334 28.08 10.34 23.69
N TYR A 335 28.40 10.66 24.95
CA TYR A 335 29.33 11.70 25.31
C TYR A 335 30.63 11.45 24.56
N TRP A 336 31.06 12.44 23.77
CA TRP A 336 32.43 12.49 23.29
C TRP A 336 33.32 12.60 24.53
N ILE A 337 33.90 11.48 24.96
CA ILE A 337 35.08 11.50 25.81
C ILE A 337 36.17 12.09 24.91
N ARG A 338 36.37 13.41 25.00
CA ARG A 338 37.59 14.05 24.50
C ARG A 338 38.72 13.47 25.35
N GLY A 339 39.49 12.58 24.76
CA GLY A 339 40.81 12.20 25.27
C GLY A 339 41.78 13.36 25.18
#